data_AF-A0A2G6D6B4-F1
#
_entry.id   AF-A0A2G6D6B4-F1
#
_cell.length_a   1.000
_cell.length_b   1.000
_cell.length_c   1.000
_cell.angle_alpha   90.00
_cell.angle_beta   90.00
_cell.angle_gamma   90.00
#
_symmetry.space_group_name_H-M   'P 1'
#
loop_
_entity.id
_entity.type
_entity.pdbx_description
1 polymer ?
#
loop_
_entity_poly.entity_id
_entity_poly.type
_entity_poly.pdbx_seq_one_letter_code
_entity_poly.pdbx_strand_id
1 'polypeptide(L)'
;MPVSDNAATFLGINNENEFYSAHYLAEVFKGDISEVLSKWKAQEQSKQHYQAPYNRLKSIAREYFAMRERSHKERNHQKAIAMQREFFRLFCSALDLPWNPHNRRVEIDSKKEDLELPVLSVVPNNEGPQLWVLGALDSDKEGLDPLLLKLKKDQFIGQGPHTDSLRNTSWYDLINDVIFKQDEPPRWIILLTDRQCILIDRYKWLQNRILRFDLDEILGRKDDITLKATAALLHQQSLVPEQGSSMLDNLDENSHKHAFGVSEDLKYALREAIELLGNEAAEQLVQRKDISFTGKSALNADELSRECVRYMYRLLFLFYIEARPELKYVPHNSLAYRKGYSLESLRDLELVKLTSEESRNGYYLHHSISLLFKLIHEGYQGERGGDLSDEWRTPKNGKIHNSFTLEKLDSHLFDPKRTPYINKVKFTNQTLQTVIRLMSLTRETSGRGRKRRGRVSYAQLGINQLGSVYEALLSYRGFFASEDLYEVQKPGEKHNELETGYFVPAQEIENYNENEKVYQKDERGHKTLKRHPKGKFIYRLAGRDRQKSASYYTPEVLTKCLVKYTLKERLKGLKADDILELTVCEPAMGSAAFLKKPSINSAKRILP
;
A
#
# COMPACT_ATOMS: atom_id res chain seq x y z
N MET A 1 -16.87 -19.26 6.05
CA MET A 1 -16.37 -17.88 5.90
C MET A 1 -16.32 -17.59 4.42
N PRO A 2 -17.03 -16.57 3.89
CA PRO A 2 -16.89 -16.25 2.48
C PRO A 2 -15.56 -15.53 2.28
N VAL A 3 -14.76 -16.09 1.38
CA VAL A 3 -13.50 -15.56 0.88
C VAL A 3 -13.75 -14.15 0.36
N SER A 4 -12.99 -13.18 0.88
CA SER A 4 -13.00 -11.81 0.40
C SER A 4 -12.58 -11.78 -1.07
N ASP A 5 -13.50 -11.40 -1.96
CA ASP A 5 -13.18 -10.87 -3.29
C ASP A 5 -12.45 -9.53 -3.11
N ASN A 6 -11.19 -9.59 -2.65
CA ASN A 6 -10.22 -8.63 -3.15
C ASN A 6 -10.20 -8.82 -4.66
N ALA A 7 -10.18 -7.74 -5.43
CA ALA A 7 -9.84 -7.82 -6.85
C ALA A 7 -8.39 -8.32 -6.97
N ALA A 8 -8.19 -9.61 -6.73
CA ALA A 8 -6.93 -10.30 -6.74
C ALA A 8 -6.59 -10.51 -8.21
N THR A 9 -5.56 -9.80 -8.68
CA THR A 9 -5.04 -9.94 -10.05
C THR A 9 -4.68 -11.39 -10.38
N PHE A 10 -4.40 -12.22 -9.36
CA PHE A 10 -4.12 -13.65 -9.47
C PHE A 10 -4.96 -14.43 -8.46
N LEU A 11 -5.91 -15.23 -8.93
CA LEU A 11 -6.82 -16.00 -8.08
C LEU A 11 -6.07 -17.16 -7.43
N GLY A 12 -6.17 -17.32 -6.11
CA GLY A 12 -5.42 -18.31 -5.35
C GLY A 12 -4.01 -17.90 -4.92
N ILE A 13 -3.55 -16.68 -5.25
CA ILE A 13 -2.30 -16.12 -4.69
C ILE A 13 -2.67 -15.05 -3.66
N ASN A 14 -2.46 -15.34 -2.38
CA ASN A 14 -2.73 -14.43 -1.28
C ASN A 14 -1.44 -13.71 -0.85
N ASN A 15 -1.42 -12.39 -1.03
CA ASN A 15 -0.32 -11.51 -0.66
C ASN A 15 -0.51 -10.95 0.76
N GLU A 16 -0.05 -11.68 1.77
CA GLU A 16 -0.31 -11.34 3.17
C GLU A 16 0.62 -10.24 3.69
N ASN A 17 0.03 -9.29 4.44
CA ASN A 17 0.72 -8.16 5.06
C ASN A 17 1.60 -7.32 4.11
N GLU A 18 1.28 -7.34 2.80
CA GLU A 18 2.05 -6.70 1.73
C GLU A 18 3.47 -7.28 1.59
N PHE A 19 3.57 -8.59 1.30
CA PHE A 19 4.84 -9.18 0.86
C PHE A 19 5.40 -8.44 -0.36
N TYR A 20 4.51 -8.13 -1.31
CA TYR A 20 4.67 -7.07 -2.30
C TYR A 20 3.60 -6.00 -2.12
N SER A 21 3.80 -4.79 -2.65
CA SER A 21 2.70 -3.81 -2.67
C SER A 21 1.57 -4.31 -3.60
N ALA A 22 0.31 -4.11 -3.21
CA ALA A 22 -0.82 -4.58 -4.00
C ALA A 22 -0.87 -3.92 -5.40
N HIS A 23 -0.45 -2.66 -5.52
CA HIS A 23 -0.30 -1.97 -6.81
C HIS A 23 0.72 -2.63 -7.71
N TYR A 24 1.87 -3.00 -7.13
CA TYR A 24 2.92 -3.65 -7.88
C TYR A 24 2.45 -4.97 -8.49
N LEU A 25 1.77 -5.82 -7.71
CA LEU A 25 1.23 -7.08 -8.22
C LEU A 25 0.19 -6.87 -9.33
N ALA A 26 -0.66 -5.86 -9.21
CA ALA A 26 -1.73 -5.59 -10.17
C ALA A 26 -1.23 -5.06 -11.52
N GLU A 27 -0.35 -4.05 -11.48
CA GLU A 27 -0.06 -3.23 -12.66
C GLU A 27 1.35 -3.43 -13.23
N VAL A 28 2.32 -3.84 -12.41
CA VAL A 28 3.75 -3.83 -12.78
C VAL A 28 4.30 -5.25 -12.92
N PHE A 29 3.94 -6.14 -11.99
CA PHE A 29 4.53 -7.47 -11.86
C PHE A 29 4.47 -8.27 -13.16
N LYS A 30 3.36 -8.21 -13.91
CA LYS A 30 3.23 -8.88 -15.22
C LYS A 30 4.28 -8.42 -16.23
N GLY A 31 4.64 -7.14 -16.21
CA GLY A 31 5.71 -6.58 -17.03
C GLY A 31 7.08 -7.08 -16.60
N ASP A 32 7.34 -7.10 -15.29
CA ASP A 32 8.64 -7.49 -14.74
C ASP A 32 8.95 -8.98 -14.94
N ILE A 33 7.93 -9.85 -14.93
CA ILE A 33 8.13 -11.28 -15.21
C ILE A 33 8.17 -11.60 -16.72
N SER A 34 7.87 -10.64 -17.61
CA SER A 34 7.68 -10.90 -19.04
C SER A 34 8.94 -11.42 -19.74
N GLU A 35 10.12 -10.97 -19.31
CA GLU A 35 11.40 -11.42 -19.86
C GLU A 35 11.63 -12.91 -19.53
N VAL A 36 11.37 -13.31 -18.29
CA VAL A 36 11.50 -14.72 -17.85
C VAL A 36 10.52 -15.61 -18.59
N LEU A 37 9.26 -15.19 -18.73
CA LEU A 37 8.25 -15.93 -19.49
C LEU A 37 8.65 -16.08 -20.97
N SER A 38 9.24 -15.04 -21.56
CA SER A 38 9.71 -15.07 -22.94
C SER A 38 10.89 -16.03 -23.12
N LYS A 39 11.82 -16.07 -22.16
CA LYS A 39 12.93 -17.04 -22.14
C LYS A 39 12.42 -18.48 -22.08
N TRP A 40 11.47 -18.78 -21.18
CA TRP A 40 10.87 -20.13 -21.10
C TRP A 40 10.16 -20.52 -22.39
N LYS A 41 9.39 -19.61 -22.99
CA LYS A 41 8.70 -19.85 -24.25
C LYS A 41 9.68 -20.12 -25.41
N ALA A 42 10.78 -19.38 -25.49
CA ALA A 42 11.82 -19.61 -26.48
C ALA A 42 12.50 -20.98 -26.29
N GLN A 43 12.77 -21.37 -25.04
CA GLN A 43 13.33 -22.69 -24.74
C GLN A 43 12.38 -23.82 -25.16
N GLU A 44 11.08 -23.70 -24.87
CA GLU A 44 10.03 -24.65 -25.28
C GLU A 44 9.91 -24.81 -26.79
N GLN A 45 10.16 -23.76 -27.57
CA GLN A 45 10.19 -23.83 -29.03
C GLN A 45 11.46 -24.47 -29.58
N SER A 46 12.60 -24.28 -28.90
CA SER A 46 13.92 -24.74 -29.36
C SER A 46 14.27 -26.18 -28.95
N LYS A 47 13.75 -26.68 -27.82
CA LYS A 47 14.13 -27.96 -27.23
C LYS A 47 12.97 -28.96 -27.30
N GLN A 48 13.20 -30.10 -27.95
CA GLN A 48 12.19 -31.12 -28.24
C GLN A 48 11.55 -31.77 -26.99
N HIS A 49 12.17 -31.64 -25.81
CA HIS A 49 11.71 -32.21 -24.54
C HIS A 49 11.67 -31.19 -23.39
N TYR A 50 11.62 -29.90 -23.69
CA TYR A 50 11.44 -28.88 -22.66
C TYR A 50 9.98 -28.45 -22.59
N GLN A 51 9.45 -28.36 -21.37
CA GLN A 51 8.14 -27.78 -21.11
C GLN A 51 8.29 -26.65 -20.11
N ALA A 52 7.68 -25.50 -20.41
CA ALA A 52 7.79 -24.34 -19.54
C ALA A 52 7.24 -24.64 -18.13
N PRO A 53 7.81 -24.08 -17.04
CA PRO A 53 7.41 -24.40 -15.66
C PRO A 53 5.90 -24.23 -15.39
N TYR A 54 5.26 -23.19 -15.93
CA TYR A 54 3.80 -22.99 -15.77
C TYR A 54 2.96 -24.06 -16.48
N ASN A 55 3.46 -24.64 -17.58
CA ASN A 55 2.82 -25.75 -18.27
C ASN A 55 3.02 -27.08 -17.51
N ARG A 56 4.20 -27.27 -16.88
CA ARG A 56 4.45 -28.41 -15.97
C ARG A 56 3.58 -28.35 -14.71
N LEU A 57 3.42 -27.17 -14.11
CA LEU A 57 2.46 -26.98 -13.00
C LEU A 57 1.02 -27.30 -13.43
N LYS A 58 0.64 -26.91 -14.64
CA LYS A 58 -0.69 -27.23 -15.18
C LYS A 58 -0.91 -28.73 -15.38
N SER A 59 0.14 -29.48 -15.76
CA SER A 59 0.02 -30.91 -16.04
C SER A 59 -0.17 -31.75 -14.78
N ILE A 60 0.45 -31.37 -13.65
CA ILE A 60 0.34 -32.09 -12.37
C ILE A 60 -1.01 -31.92 -11.64
N ALA A 61 -1.94 -31.13 -12.20
CA ALA A 61 -3.23 -30.88 -11.58
C ALA A 61 -4.07 -32.16 -11.44
N ARG A 62 -3.95 -33.11 -12.37
CA ARG A 62 -4.69 -34.38 -12.28
C ARG A 62 -4.20 -35.23 -11.12
N GLU A 63 -2.89 -35.32 -10.97
CA GLU A 63 -2.19 -36.03 -9.91
C GLU A 63 -2.50 -35.39 -8.56
N TYR A 64 -2.56 -34.05 -8.49
CA TYR A 64 -2.98 -33.32 -7.30
C TYR A 64 -4.38 -33.72 -6.80
N PHE A 65 -5.41 -33.61 -7.65
CA PHE A 65 -6.78 -33.94 -7.23
C PHE A 65 -6.95 -35.43 -6.90
N ALA A 66 -6.27 -36.32 -7.64
CA ALA A 66 -6.24 -37.74 -7.33
C ALA A 66 -5.57 -38.03 -5.96
N MET A 67 -4.46 -37.34 -5.66
CA MET A 67 -3.78 -37.42 -4.37
C MET A 67 -4.68 -36.92 -3.24
N ARG A 68 -5.36 -35.78 -3.42
CA ARG A 68 -6.29 -35.21 -2.43
C ARG A 68 -7.43 -36.16 -2.09
N GLU A 69 -8.05 -36.75 -3.10
CA GLU A 69 -9.15 -37.70 -2.88
C GLU A 69 -8.67 -38.98 -2.16
N ARG A 70 -7.54 -39.54 -2.58
CA ARG A 70 -6.99 -40.78 -2.00
C ARG A 70 -6.48 -40.58 -0.58
N SER A 71 -5.70 -39.53 -0.33
CA SER A 71 -5.16 -39.21 0.99
C SER A 71 -6.27 -38.87 2.00
N HIS A 72 -7.33 -38.21 1.57
CA HIS A 72 -8.49 -37.93 2.43
C HIS A 72 -9.22 -39.21 2.86
N LYS A 73 -9.32 -40.22 1.99
CA LYS A 73 -9.95 -41.52 2.30
C LYS A 73 -9.01 -42.49 3.04
N GLU A 74 -7.70 -42.30 2.96
CA GLU A 74 -6.70 -43.14 3.61
C GLU A 74 -6.70 -42.94 5.12
N ARG A 75 -6.76 -44.06 5.87
CA ARG A 75 -6.77 -44.09 7.35
C ARG A 75 -5.37 -44.32 7.91
N ASN A 76 -4.46 -44.88 7.12
CA ASN A 76 -3.07 -45.06 7.52
C ASN A 76 -2.27 -43.78 7.26
N HIS A 77 -1.87 -43.11 8.34
CA HIS A 77 -1.11 -41.85 8.29
C HIS A 77 0.16 -41.95 7.45
N GLN A 78 0.95 -43.02 7.58
CA GLN A 78 2.20 -43.17 6.83
C GLN A 78 1.96 -43.30 5.32
N LYS A 79 0.90 -44.01 4.91
CA LYS A 79 0.50 -44.09 3.50
C LYS A 79 0.00 -42.75 2.97
N ALA A 80 -0.78 -42.01 3.75
CA ALA A 80 -1.25 -40.67 3.37
C ALA A 80 -0.07 -39.69 3.19
N ILE A 81 0.90 -39.72 4.10
CA ILE A 81 2.15 -38.93 4.03
C ILE A 81 2.94 -39.30 2.77
N ALA A 82 3.08 -40.58 2.44
CA ALA A 82 3.77 -41.03 1.24
C ALA A 82 3.08 -40.50 -0.05
N MET A 83 1.75 -40.51 -0.10
CA MET A 83 1.00 -39.94 -1.24
C MET A 83 1.22 -38.42 -1.37
N GLN A 84 1.22 -37.68 -0.26
CA GLN A 84 1.48 -36.23 -0.27
C GLN A 84 2.93 -35.93 -0.71
N ARG A 85 3.92 -36.68 -0.21
CA ARG A 85 5.32 -36.54 -0.62
C ARG A 85 5.55 -36.80 -2.09
N GLU A 86 4.85 -37.78 -2.67
CA GLU A 86 4.94 -38.04 -4.11
C GLU A 86 4.39 -36.85 -4.92
N PHE A 87 3.30 -36.22 -4.46
CA PHE A 87 2.86 -34.96 -5.07
C PHE A 87 3.87 -33.83 -4.87
N PHE A 88 4.46 -33.66 -3.69
CA PHE A 88 5.48 -32.64 -3.44
C PHE A 88 6.69 -32.80 -4.36
N ARG A 89 7.09 -34.05 -4.65
CA ARG A 89 8.14 -34.37 -5.62
C ARG A 89 7.79 -33.86 -7.02
N LEU A 90 6.56 -34.10 -7.48
CA LEU A 90 6.06 -33.60 -8.77
C LEU A 90 5.99 -32.07 -8.80
N PHE A 91 5.51 -31.45 -7.72
CA PHE A 91 5.44 -30.00 -7.58
C PHE A 91 6.82 -29.35 -7.63
N CYS A 92 7.78 -29.88 -6.86
CA CYS A 92 9.17 -29.42 -6.88
C CYS A 92 9.79 -29.57 -8.28
N SER A 93 9.59 -30.73 -8.92
CA SER A 93 10.08 -30.99 -10.28
C SER A 93 9.48 -30.07 -11.34
N ALA A 94 8.23 -29.60 -11.17
CA ALA A 94 7.62 -28.65 -12.10
C ALA A 94 8.26 -27.24 -12.03
N LEU A 95 8.89 -26.92 -10.90
CA LEU A 95 9.50 -25.63 -10.58
C LEU A 95 11.03 -25.67 -10.58
N ASP A 96 11.62 -26.78 -11.04
CA ASP A 96 13.05 -27.06 -10.99
C ASP A 96 13.65 -26.98 -9.58
N LEU A 97 12.84 -27.18 -8.54
CA LEU A 97 13.33 -27.32 -7.17
C LEU A 97 13.90 -28.73 -7.01
N PRO A 98 15.17 -28.90 -6.58
CA PRO A 98 15.76 -30.21 -6.36
C PRO A 98 14.93 -31.01 -5.36
N TRP A 99 14.85 -32.33 -5.53
CA TRP A 99 14.18 -33.21 -4.57
C TRP A 99 15.21 -34.11 -3.91
N ASN A 100 15.58 -33.79 -2.67
CA ASN A 100 16.52 -34.58 -1.88
C ASN A 100 16.09 -34.62 -0.40
N PRO A 101 15.02 -35.37 -0.06
CA PRO A 101 14.54 -35.42 1.30
C PRO A 101 15.56 -36.09 2.24
N HIS A 102 15.92 -35.41 3.33
CA HIS A 102 16.80 -35.93 4.38
C HIS A 102 16.48 -35.29 5.74
N ASN A 103 16.95 -35.89 6.83
CA ASN A 103 16.92 -35.23 8.14
C ASN A 103 18.17 -34.36 8.27
N ARG A 104 17.98 -33.06 8.45
CA ARG A 104 19.06 -32.09 8.60
C ARG A 104 19.26 -31.76 10.07
N ARG A 105 20.51 -31.78 10.52
CA ARG A 105 20.87 -31.30 11.86
C ARG A 105 20.83 -29.78 11.90
N VAL A 106 20.31 -29.23 13.00
CA VAL A 106 20.20 -27.79 13.20
C VAL A 106 20.84 -27.42 14.53
N GLU A 107 21.78 -26.48 14.48
CA GLU A 107 22.50 -25.99 15.66
C GLU A 107 21.85 -24.68 16.14
N ILE A 108 21.64 -24.55 17.46
CA ILE A 108 21.14 -23.32 18.07
C ILE A 108 22.13 -22.91 19.15
N ASP A 109 22.59 -21.66 19.07
CA ASP A 109 23.66 -20.96 19.81
C ASP A 109 23.67 -21.08 21.36
N SER A 110 22.72 -21.81 21.96
CA SER A 110 22.57 -21.95 23.42
C SER A 110 22.29 -23.38 23.91
N LYS A 111 22.20 -24.39 23.03
CA LYS A 111 22.04 -25.79 23.41
C LYS A 111 22.87 -26.71 22.51
N LYS A 112 23.83 -27.42 23.10
CA LYS A 112 24.49 -28.59 22.50
C LYS A 112 23.55 -29.81 22.47
N GLU A 113 22.30 -29.61 22.04
CA GLU A 113 21.36 -30.71 21.76
C GLU A 113 21.44 -31.01 20.26
N ASP A 114 21.63 -32.27 19.87
CA ASP A 114 21.66 -32.73 18.47
C ASP A 114 20.25 -32.62 17.85
N LEU A 115 19.74 -31.43 17.53
CA LEU A 115 18.39 -31.27 16.98
C LEU A 115 18.32 -31.68 15.49
N GLU A 116 17.25 -32.34 15.08
CA GLU A 116 17.01 -32.74 13.69
C GLU A 116 15.68 -32.22 13.14
N LEU A 117 15.68 -31.79 11.88
CA LEU A 117 14.49 -31.39 11.12
C LEU A 117 14.39 -32.15 9.79
N PRO A 118 13.23 -32.72 9.45
CA PRO A 118 13.02 -33.29 8.13
C PRO A 118 12.85 -32.19 7.09
N VAL A 119 13.75 -32.18 6.10
CA VAL A 119 13.70 -31.26 4.96
C VAL A 119 13.41 -32.05 3.69
N LEU A 120 12.66 -31.45 2.76
CA LEU A 120 12.39 -32.04 1.44
C LEU A 120 13.47 -31.67 0.44
N SER A 121 14.05 -30.48 0.60
CA SER A 121 15.16 -30.00 -0.22
C SER A 121 15.88 -28.83 0.46
N VAL A 122 17.16 -28.69 0.16
CA VAL A 122 17.99 -27.54 0.54
C VAL A 122 18.77 -27.12 -0.70
N VAL A 123 18.62 -25.86 -1.09
CA VAL A 123 19.32 -25.27 -2.24
C VAL A 123 20.32 -24.24 -1.73
N PRO A 124 21.64 -24.51 -1.87
CA PRO A 124 22.67 -23.55 -1.51
C PRO A 124 22.91 -22.51 -2.61
N ASN A 125 23.60 -21.43 -2.25
CA ASN A 125 24.32 -20.54 -3.16
C ASN A 125 25.76 -20.37 -2.65
N ASN A 126 26.55 -19.49 -3.28
CA ASN A 126 27.95 -19.20 -2.95
C ASN A 126 28.17 -18.75 -1.49
N GLU A 127 27.13 -18.35 -0.76
CA GLU A 127 27.18 -17.85 0.62
C GLU A 127 26.55 -18.81 1.66
N GLY A 128 26.16 -20.03 1.27
CA GLY A 128 25.52 -21.01 2.16
C GLY A 128 24.08 -21.40 1.73
N PRO A 129 23.30 -22.07 2.60
CA PRO A 129 21.94 -22.51 2.27
C PRO A 129 21.03 -21.30 2.04
N GLN A 130 20.47 -21.13 0.84
CA GLN A 130 19.61 -19.98 0.51
C GLN A 130 18.13 -20.31 0.55
N LEU A 131 17.73 -21.52 0.15
CA LEU A 131 16.32 -21.94 0.13
C LEU A 131 16.14 -23.30 0.79
N TRP A 132 15.20 -23.40 1.73
CA TRP A 132 14.75 -24.67 2.30
C TRP A 132 13.32 -24.98 1.83
N VAL A 133 13.10 -26.22 1.39
CA VAL A 133 11.75 -26.73 1.09
C VAL A 133 11.35 -27.69 2.20
N LEU A 134 10.27 -27.37 2.88
CA LEU A 134 9.73 -28.07 4.05
C LEU A 134 8.35 -28.61 3.72
N GLY A 135 7.96 -29.69 4.40
CA GLY A 135 6.63 -30.29 4.25
C GLY A 135 5.89 -30.28 5.58
N ALA A 136 4.83 -29.49 5.68
CA ALA A 136 3.85 -29.57 6.76
C ALA A 136 2.72 -30.52 6.35
N LEU A 137 2.33 -31.43 7.25
CA LEU A 137 1.34 -32.47 6.93
C LEU A 137 0.16 -32.31 7.87
N ASP A 138 -1.02 -32.07 7.32
CA ASP A 138 -2.28 -32.06 8.06
C ASP A 138 -2.77 -33.51 8.23
N SER A 139 -2.24 -34.20 9.24
CA SER A 139 -2.63 -35.58 9.57
C SER A 139 -4.09 -35.67 9.98
N ASP A 140 -4.59 -34.63 10.62
CA ASP A 140 -5.89 -34.60 11.29
C ASP A 140 -7.00 -34.15 10.31
N LYS A 141 -6.61 -33.63 9.13
CA LYS A 141 -7.48 -33.21 8.01
C LYS A 141 -8.46 -32.11 8.41
N GLU A 142 -8.07 -31.30 9.38
CA GLU A 142 -8.88 -30.21 9.92
C GLU A 142 -8.79 -28.95 9.04
N GLY A 143 -7.86 -28.91 8.08
CA GLY A 143 -7.64 -27.75 7.23
C GLY A 143 -7.04 -26.57 7.99
N LEU A 144 -6.24 -26.86 9.02
CA LEU A 144 -5.54 -25.84 9.80
C LEU A 144 -4.54 -25.08 8.93
N ASP A 145 -4.21 -23.86 9.36
CA ASP A 145 -3.15 -23.07 8.74
C ASP A 145 -1.82 -23.87 8.77
N PRO A 146 -1.09 -23.99 7.64
CA PRO A 146 0.19 -24.68 7.59
C PRO A 146 1.20 -24.28 8.66
N LEU A 147 1.19 -23.02 9.09
CA LEU A 147 2.09 -22.51 10.13
C LEU A 147 1.72 -23.01 11.53
N LEU A 148 0.45 -23.34 11.77
CA LEU A 148 -0.04 -23.89 13.04
C LEU A 148 0.10 -25.42 13.13
N LEU A 149 0.28 -26.09 11.98
CA LEU A 149 0.53 -27.52 11.95
C LEU A 149 1.79 -27.86 12.76
N LYS A 150 1.76 -29.00 13.43
CA LYS A 150 2.83 -29.46 14.31
C LYS A 150 3.66 -30.55 13.66
N LEU A 151 4.98 -30.49 13.83
CA LEU A 151 5.89 -31.53 13.33
C LEU A 151 5.58 -32.89 14.00
N LYS A 152 5.26 -33.90 13.20
CA LYS A 152 4.97 -35.26 13.67
C LYS A 152 6.17 -36.18 13.47
N LYS A 153 6.23 -37.25 14.27
CA LYS A 153 7.30 -38.27 14.18
C LYS A 153 7.39 -38.96 12.82
N ASP A 154 6.24 -39.23 12.19
CA ASP A 154 6.18 -39.88 10.87
C ASP A 154 6.73 -39.02 9.72
N GLN A 155 7.07 -37.74 9.98
CA GLN A 155 7.69 -36.85 9.01
C GLN A 155 9.21 -37.04 8.92
N PHE A 156 9.84 -37.72 9.86
CA PHE A 156 11.27 -38.02 9.77
C PHE A 156 11.55 -39.07 8.70
N ILE A 157 12.74 -39.02 8.10
CA ILE A 157 13.11 -39.86 6.95
C ILE A 157 13.99 -41.02 7.42
N GLY A 158 13.61 -42.25 7.10
CA GLY A 158 14.32 -43.47 7.49
C GLY A 158 13.83 -44.10 8.80
N GLN A 159 14.32 -45.31 9.09
CA GLN A 159 13.87 -46.14 10.23
C GLN A 159 14.63 -45.88 11.55
N GLY A 160 15.68 -45.05 11.51
CA GLY A 160 16.63 -44.89 12.64
C GLY A 160 16.05 -44.20 13.87
N PRO A 161 16.80 -44.21 14.99
CA PRO A 161 16.51 -43.28 16.08
C PRO A 161 16.79 -41.86 15.58
N HIS A 162 15.74 -41.05 15.45
CA HIS A 162 15.83 -39.63 15.09
C HIS A 162 15.89 -38.79 16.36
N THR A 163 16.58 -37.66 16.33
CA THR A 163 16.45 -36.69 17.44
C THR A 163 15.18 -35.87 17.25
N ASP A 164 14.07 -36.43 17.72
CA ASP A 164 12.71 -35.90 17.53
C ASP A 164 12.26 -34.93 18.63
N SER A 165 13.19 -34.28 19.34
CA SER A 165 12.89 -33.33 20.43
C SER A 165 12.01 -32.15 19.97
N LEU A 166 12.06 -31.83 18.67
CA LEU A 166 11.25 -30.79 18.02
C LEU A 166 9.83 -31.24 17.67
N ARG A 167 9.46 -32.51 17.90
CA ARG A 167 8.10 -33.00 17.64
C ARG A 167 7.05 -32.20 18.41
N ASN A 168 5.85 -32.14 17.86
CA ASN A 168 4.70 -31.40 18.40
C ASN A 168 4.91 -29.87 18.51
N THR A 169 6.01 -29.34 17.98
CA THR A 169 6.25 -27.90 17.82
C THR A 169 5.59 -27.42 16.53
N SER A 170 4.98 -26.23 16.55
CA SER A 170 4.34 -25.67 15.36
C SER A 170 5.37 -25.29 14.30
N TRP A 171 5.00 -25.32 13.02
CA TRP A 171 5.90 -24.86 11.96
C TRP A 171 6.26 -23.38 12.09
N TYR A 172 5.36 -22.55 12.65
CA TYR A 172 5.66 -21.17 13.01
C TYR A 172 6.84 -21.07 13.99
N ASP A 173 6.77 -21.80 15.10
CA ASP A 173 7.82 -21.78 16.14
C ASP A 173 9.11 -22.42 15.62
N LEU A 174 9.03 -23.49 14.81
CA LEU A 174 10.20 -24.08 14.18
C LEU A 174 10.89 -23.07 13.25
N ILE A 175 10.14 -22.36 12.41
CA ILE A 175 10.71 -21.35 11.52
C ILE A 175 11.34 -20.21 12.33
N ASN A 176 10.63 -19.70 13.33
CA ASN A 176 11.02 -18.52 14.10
C ASN A 176 12.16 -18.79 15.10
N ASP A 177 12.09 -19.90 15.83
CA ASP A 177 12.96 -20.17 16.98
C ASP A 177 14.04 -21.21 16.71
N VAL A 178 13.93 -21.98 15.62
CA VAL A 178 14.94 -22.99 15.22
C VAL A 178 15.60 -22.61 13.90
N ILE A 179 14.82 -22.42 12.83
CA ILE A 179 15.38 -22.23 11.48
C ILE A 179 16.09 -20.88 11.36
N PHE A 180 15.42 -19.78 11.71
CA PHE A 180 15.97 -18.43 11.59
C PHE A 180 16.93 -18.02 12.72
N LYS A 181 17.16 -18.88 13.71
CA LYS A 181 18.13 -18.65 14.81
C LYS A 181 19.44 -19.43 14.65
N GLN A 182 19.59 -20.21 13.58
CA GLN A 182 20.88 -20.81 13.21
C GLN A 182 21.92 -19.74 12.88
N ASP A 183 23.19 -20.10 12.94
CA ASP A 183 24.31 -19.23 12.55
C ASP A 183 24.23 -18.84 11.07
N GLU A 184 23.85 -19.79 10.22
CA GLU A 184 23.63 -19.60 8.78
C GLU A 184 22.18 -19.98 8.40
N PRO A 185 21.18 -19.13 8.73
CA PRO A 185 19.79 -19.44 8.43
C PRO A 185 19.49 -19.26 6.94
N PRO A 186 18.60 -20.08 6.35
CA PRO A 186 18.17 -19.88 4.97
C PRO A 186 17.48 -18.53 4.80
N ARG A 187 17.63 -17.93 3.62
CA ARG A 187 16.89 -16.71 3.26
C ARG A 187 15.43 -17.03 2.95
N TRP A 188 15.19 -18.04 2.12
CA TRP A 188 13.88 -18.43 1.64
C TRP A 188 13.43 -19.74 2.27
N ILE A 189 12.15 -19.84 2.59
CA ILE A 189 11.51 -21.09 2.97
C ILE A 189 10.27 -21.28 2.08
N ILE A 190 10.15 -22.46 1.49
CA ILE A 190 8.90 -22.95 0.90
C ILE A 190 8.32 -23.98 1.85
N LEU A 191 7.15 -23.70 2.42
CA LEU A 191 6.41 -24.65 3.25
C LEU A 191 5.26 -25.25 2.42
N LEU A 192 5.37 -26.53 2.09
CA LEU A 192 4.37 -27.27 1.33
C LEU A 192 3.41 -27.99 2.26
N THR A 193 2.13 -27.92 1.93
CA THR A 193 1.06 -28.79 2.44
C THR A 193 0.27 -29.36 1.27
N ASP A 194 -0.67 -30.25 1.55
CA ASP A 194 -1.55 -30.80 0.54
C ASP A 194 -2.54 -29.78 -0.04
N ARG A 195 -2.77 -28.62 0.59
CA ARG A 195 -3.68 -27.57 0.07
C ARG A 195 -3.00 -26.26 -0.29
N GLN A 196 -1.92 -25.93 0.40
CA GLN A 196 -1.26 -24.64 0.32
C GLN A 196 0.25 -24.80 0.15
N CYS A 197 0.83 -23.87 -0.58
CA CYS A 197 2.27 -23.60 -0.57
C CYS A 197 2.49 -22.20 -0.01
N ILE A 198 3.43 -22.03 0.94
CA ILE A 198 3.78 -20.73 1.50
C ILE A 198 5.22 -20.40 1.13
N LEU A 199 5.44 -19.24 0.53
CA LEU A 199 6.76 -18.66 0.34
C LEU A 199 7.03 -17.64 1.45
N ILE A 200 8.16 -17.83 2.13
CA ILE A 200 8.60 -17.03 3.26
C ILE A 200 9.98 -16.44 2.95
N ASP A 201 10.13 -15.14 3.15
CA ASP A 201 11.40 -14.42 3.15
C ASP A 201 11.81 -14.12 4.60
N ARG A 202 13.00 -14.54 5.01
CA ARG A 202 13.59 -14.21 6.32
C ARG A 202 13.55 -12.70 6.62
N TYR A 203 13.79 -11.85 5.62
CA TYR A 203 13.81 -10.41 5.80
C TYR A 203 12.42 -9.80 5.99
N LYS A 204 11.37 -10.50 5.57
CA LYS A 204 9.98 -10.07 5.68
C LYS A 204 9.21 -10.80 6.80
N TRP A 205 9.77 -11.90 7.32
CA TRP A 205 9.14 -12.78 8.31
C TRP A 205 8.68 -12.06 9.58
N LEU A 206 9.50 -11.18 10.15
CA LEU A 206 9.16 -10.42 11.37
C LEU A 206 7.91 -9.53 11.22
N GLN A 207 7.47 -9.29 9.98
CA GLN A 207 6.28 -8.50 9.65
C GLN A 207 5.08 -9.38 9.28
N ASN A 208 5.22 -10.71 9.38
CA ASN A 208 4.30 -11.74 8.89
C ASN A 208 3.92 -11.55 7.42
N ARG A 209 4.86 -11.03 6.63
CA ARG A 209 4.73 -10.87 5.19
C ARG A 209 5.09 -12.17 4.52
N ILE A 210 4.11 -12.80 3.89
CA ILE A 210 4.25 -14.08 3.19
C ILE A 210 3.39 -14.09 1.92
N LEU A 211 3.76 -14.93 0.96
CA LEU A 211 2.89 -15.27 -0.16
C LEU A 211 2.32 -16.67 0.07
N ARG A 212 1.00 -16.80 0.05
CA ARG A 212 0.33 -18.10 0.06
C ARG A 212 -0.25 -18.42 -1.29
N PHE A 213 -0.10 -19.67 -1.69
CA PHE A 213 -0.60 -20.22 -2.93
C PHE A 213 -1.61 -21.29 -2.57
N ASP A 214 -2.89 -21.04 -2.85
CA ASP A 214 -3.96 -22.02 -2.73
C ASP A 214 -3.90 -22.98 -3.93
N LEU A 215 -3.46 -24.21 -3.68
CA LEU A 215 -3.25 -25.20 -4.72
C LEU A 215 -4.59 -25.73 -5.27
N ASP A 216 -5.65 -25.78 -4.45
CA ASP A 216 -7.00 -26.16 -4.90
C ASP A 216 -7.49 -25.13 -5.94
N GLU A 217 -7.31 -23.84 -5.67
CA GLU A 217 -7.75 -22.77 -6.58
C GLU A 217 -6.86 -22.67 -7.82
N ILE A 218 -5.54 -22.64 -7.66
CA ILE A 218 -4.58 -22.46 -8.77
C ILE A 218 -4.66 -23.64 -9.75
N LEU A 219 -4.57 -24.88 -9.25
CA LEU A 219 -4.58 -26.09 -10.09
C LEU A 219 -5.99 -26.48 -10.55
N GLY A 220 -7.04 -26.07 -9.83
CA GLY A 220 -8.44 -26.27 -10.20
C GLY A 220 -8.87 -25.38 -11.35
N ARG A 221 -8.65 -24.06 -11.23
CA ARG A 221 -9.05 -23.09 -12.26
C ARG A 221 -8.16 -23.16 -13.49
N LYS A 222 -6.86 -23.47 -13.30
CA LYS A 222 -5.84 -23.49 -14.36
C LYS A 222 -5.77 -22.19 -15.16
N ASP A 223 -5.99 -21.07 -14.47
CA ASP A 223 -5.87 -19.74 -15.04
C ASP A 223 -4.41 -19.49 -15.49
N ASP A 224 -4.22 -19.12 -16.75
CA ASP A 224 -2.90 -19.00 -17.38
C ASP A 224 -2.05 -17.92 -16.71
N ILE A 225 -2.66 -16.79 -16.34
CA ILE A 225 -1.98 -15.65 -15.74
C ILE A 225 -1.48 -16.03 -14.33
N THR A 226 -2.34 -16.69 -13.55
CA THR A 226 -2.03 -17.18 -12.20
C THR A 226 -0.96 -18.29 -12.20
N LEU A 227 -1.03 -19.24 -13.13
CA LEU A 227 -0.02 -20.30 -13.27
C LEU A 227 1.37 -19.73 -13.62
N LYS A 228 1.42 -18.73 -14.50
CA LYS A 228 2.66 -18.01 -14.85
C LYS A 228 3.22 -17.24 -13.66
N ALA A 229 2.38 -16.55 -12.90
CA ALA A 229 2.79 -15.85 -11.69
C ALA A 229 3.34 -16.83 -10.64
N THR A 230 2.63 -17.93 -10.40
CA THR A 230 3.04 -18.99 -9.46
C THR A 230 4.40 -19.60 -9.86
N ALA A 231 4.55 -19.94 -11.14
CA ALA A 231 5.81 -20.43 -11.68
C ALA A 231 6.94 -19.41 -11.50
N ALA A 232 6.72 -18.14 -11.88
CA ALA A 232 7.74 -17.10 -11.78
C ALA A 232 8.20 -16.85 -10.33
N LEU A 233 7.29 -16.89 -9.36
CA LEU A 233 7.59 -16.63 -7.95
C LEU A 233 8.27 -17.79 -7.22
N LEU A 234 7.98 -19.05 -7.62
CA LEU A 234 8.45 -20.24 -6.91
C LEU A 234 9.55 -21.03 -7.62
N HIS A 235 9.90 -20.67 -8.85
CA HIS A 235 10.94 -21.36 -9.62
C HIS A 235 12.33 -21.21 -8.98
N GLN A 236 13.13 -22.27 -9.00
CA GLN A 236 14.45 -22.30 -8.34
C GLN A 236 15.32 -21.10 -8.74
N GLN A 237 15.51 -20.87 -10.05
CA GLN A 237 16.36 -19.77 -10.53
C GLN A 237 15.81 -18.36 -10.20
N SER A 238 14.51 -18.23 -9.93
CA SER A 238 13.94 -16.95 -9.50
C SER A 238 14.34 -16.64 -8.06
N LEU A 239 14.31 -17.65 -7.18
CA LEU A 239 14.62 -17.53 -5.75
C LEU A 239 16.12 -17.55 -5.48
N VAL A 240 16.83 -18.48 -6.12
CA VAL A 240 18.26 -18.76 -5.92
C VAL A 240 18.93 -18.94 -7.30
N PRO A 241 19.26 -17.83 -8.00
CA PRO A 241 20.00 -17.90 -9.25
C PRO A 241 21.46 -18.33 -9.00
N GLU A 242 22.08 -18.97 -10.00
CA GLU A 242 23.49 -19.38 -9.94
C GLU A 242 24.46 -18.18 -9.94
N GLN A 243 24.05 -17.05 -10.55
CA GLN A 243 24.80 -15.79 -10.58
C GLN A 243 23.84 -14.59 -10.52
N GLY A 244 24.23 -13.55 -9.77
CA GLY A 244 23.45 -12.31 -9.63
C GLY A 244 22.47 -12.31 -8.45
N SER A 245 21.71 -11.22 -8.31
CA SER A 245 20.65 -11.08 -7.32
C SER A 245 19.42 -11.92 -7.70
N SER A 246 18.64 -12.33 -6.70
CA SER A 246 17.39 -13.05 -6.94
C SER A 246 16.46 -12.19 -7.80
N MET A 247 15.66 -12.82 -8.66
CA MET A 247 14.59 -12.11 -9.37
C MET A 247 13.70 -11.37 -8.36
N LEU A 248 13.37 -12.00 -7.23
CA LEU A 248 12.52 -11.42 -6.20
C LEU A 248 13.14 -10.17 -5.56
N ASP A 249 14.48 -10.04 -5.53
CA ASP A 249 15.16 -8.79 -5.11
C ASP A 249 14.85 -7.65 -6.07
N ASN A 250 14.97 -7.91 -7.37
CA ASN A 250 14.66 -6.92 -8.40
C ASN A 250 13.18 -6.55 -8.37
N LEU A 251 12.29 -7.53 -8.16
CA LEU A 251 10.86 -7.28 -7.97
C LEU A 251 10.57 -6.42 -6.73
N ASP A 252 11.29 -6.64 -5.62
CA ASP A 252 11.17 -5.85 -4.40
C ASP A 252 11.64 -4.41 -4.61
N GLU A 253 12.81 -4.22 -5.23
CA GLU A 253 13.30 -2.90 -5.60
C GLU A 253 12.32 -2.15 -6.51
N ASN A 254 11.76 -2.83 -7.51
CA ASN A 254 10.80 -2.24 -8.43
C ASN A 254 9.48 -1.91 -7.72
N SER A 255 8.96 -2.81 -6.87
CA SER A 255 7.79 -2.53 -6.03
C SER A 255 8.02 -1.29 -5.15
N HIS A 256 9.21 -1.13 -4.58
CA HIS A 256 9.57 0.06 -3.80
C HIS A 256 9.68 1.32 -4.67
N LYS A 257 10.36 1.27 -5.82
CA LYS A 257 10.49 2.40 -6.76
C LYS A 257 9.13 2.88 -7.27
N HIS A 258 8.22 1.95 -7.59
CA HIS A 258 6.87 2.28 -8.04
C HIS A 258 5.99 2.85 -6.93
N ALA A 259 6.03 2.29 -5.72
CA ALA A 259 5.31 2.85 -4.58
C ALA A 259 5.81 4.27 -4.21
N PHE A 260 7.13 4.50 -4.32
CA PHE A 260 7.72 5.82 -4.08
C PHE A 260 7.32 6.84 -5.16
N GLY A 261 7.33 6.44 -6.43
CA GLY A 261 6.92 7.32 -7.54
C GLY A 261 5.48 7.81 -7.43
N VAL A 262 4.54 6.94 -7.02
CA VAL A 262 3.14 7.34 -6.77
C VAL A 262 3.02 8.32 -5.61
N SER A 263 3.81 8.12 -4.54
CA SER A 263 3.83 9.04 -3.40
C SER A 263 4.38 10.42 -3.76
N GLU A 264 5.40 10.50 -4.61
CA GLU A 264 5.94 11.78 -5.11
C GLU A 264 4.92 12.52 -5.97
N ASP A 265 4.29 11.83 -6.94
CA ASP A 265 3.23 12.42 -7.77
C ASP A 265 2.09 13.00 -6.92
N LEU A 266 1.70 12.29 -5.85
CA LEU A 266 0.68 12.76 -4.93
C LEU A 266 1.10 14.01 -4.14
N LYS A 267 2.39 14.16 -3.77
CA LYS A 267 2.89 15.39 -3.13
C LYS A 267 2.78 16.59 -4.07
N TYR A 268 3.17 16.44 -5.34
CA TYR A 268 3.00 17.51 -6.34
C TYR A 268 1.53 17.89 -6.49
N ALA A 269 0.66 16.90 -6.67
CA ALA A 269 -0.78 17.09 -6.81
C ALA A 269 -1.38 17.86 -5.63
N LEU A 270 -1.00 17.50 -4.41
CA LEU A 270 -1.49 18.17 -3.20
C LEU A 270 -0.96 19.58 -3.05
N ARG A 271 0.33 19.81 -3.31
CA ARG A 271 0.92 21.16 -3.27
C ARG A 271 0.22 22.08 -4.27
N GLU A 272 -0.02 21.61 -5.49
CA GLU A 272 -0.72 22.36 -6.52
C GLU A 272 -2.18 22.60 -6.15
N ALA A 273 -2.89 21.58 -5.64
CA ALA A 273 -4.26 21.71 -5.18
C ALA A 273 -4.43 22.72 -4.04
N ILE A 274 -3.50 22.75 -3.07
CA ILE A 274 -3.51 23.73 -1.97
C ILE A 274 -3.32 25.14 -2.51
N GLU A 275 -2.41 25.34 -3.47
CA GLU A 275 -2.21 26.65 -4.11
C GLU A 275 -3.46 27.09 -4.89
N LEU A 276 -4.11 26.19 -5.63
CA LEU A 276 -5.36 26.46 -6.35
C LEU A 276 -6.49 26.88 -5.39
N LEU A 277 -6.72 26.09 -4.34
CA LEU A 277 -7.73 26.39 -3.33
C LEU A 277 -7.44 27.71 -2.61
N GLY A 278 -6.18 27.95 -2.23
CA GLY A 278 -5.78 29.17 -1.55
C GLY A 278 -5.97 30.42 -2.41
N ASN A 279 -5.65 30.36 -3.70
CA ASN A 279 -5.85 31.48 -4.62
C ASN A 279 -7.33 31.83 -4.81
N GLU A 280 -8.18 30.85 -5.12
CA GLU A 280 -9.62 31.13 -5.32
C GLU A 280 -10.30 31.57 -4.01
N ALA A 281 -9.92 30.96 -2.88
CA ALA A 281 -10.43 31.39 -1.58
C ALA A 281 -10.01 32.83 -1.27
N ALA A 282 -8.74 33.18 -1.49
CA ALA A 282 -8.25 34.54 -1.25
C ALA A 282 -8.95 35.57 -2.15
N GLU A 283 -9.14 35.25 -3.43
CA GLU A 283 -9.87 36.11 -4.37
C GLU A 283 -11.30 36.41 -3.88
N GLN A 284 -12.06 35.37 -3.52
CA GLN A 284 -13.42 35.54 -3.01
C GLN A 284 -13.49 36.25 -1.66
N LEU A 285 -12.51 36.01 -0.77
CA LEU A 285 -12.46 36.65 0.54
C LEU A 285 -12.14 38.14 0.43
N VAL A 286 -11.22 38.55 -0.45
CA VAL A 286 -10.86 39.97 -0.63
C VAL A 286 -11.93 40.75 -1.40
N GLN A 287 -12.75 40.09 -2.22
CA GLN A 287 -13.95 40.71 -2.77
C GLN A 287 -14.97 41.10 -1.68
N ARG A 288 -14.84 40.57 -0.46
CA ARG A 288 -15.64 41.00 0.68
C ARG A 288 -15.03 42.25 1.30
N LYS A 289 -15.88 43.21 1.65
CA LYS A 289 -15.46 44.53 2.17
C LYS A 289 -14.73 44.48 3.52
N ASP A 290 -14.78 43.36 4.23
CA ASP A 290 -14.19 43.15 5.57
C ASP A 290 -12.76 42.59 5.56
N ILE A 291 -12.25 42.15 4.40
CA ILE A 291 -10.94 41.49 4.29
C ILE A 291 -10.11 42.12 3.18
N SER A 292 -8.85 42.44 3.46
CA SER A 292 -7.91 43.01 2.48
C SER A 292 -6.68 42.12 2.33
N PHE A 293 -5.88 42.33 1.28
CA PHE A 293 -4.57 41.67 1.15
C PHE A 293 -3.48 42.26 2.06
N THR A 294 -3.66 43.51 2.51
CA THR A 294 -2.67 44.24 3.33
C THR A 294 -3.36 45.06 4.41
N GLY A 295 -2.64 45.41 5.49
CA GLY A 295 -3.15 46.22 6.60
C GLY A 295 -3.71 45.42 7.78
N LYS A 296 -4.47 46.09 8.67
CA LYS A 296 -4.99 45.48 9.92
C LYS A 296 -6.05 44.40 9.70
N SER A 297 -6.73 44.42 8.54
CA SER A 297 -7.69 43.41 8.06
C SER A 297 -7.07 42.44 7.06
N ALA A 298 -5.74 42.30 7.04
CA ALA A 298 -5.05 41.45 6.10
C ALA A 298 -5.43 39.97 6.29
N LEU A 299 -5.71 39.28 5.18
CA LEU A 299 -5.91 37.85 5.16
C LEU A 299 -4.64 37.13 5.65
N ASN A 300 -4.77 36.30 6.66
CA ASN A 300 -3.64 35.58 7.24
C ASN A 300 -3.28 34.37 6.35
N ALA A 301 -2.15 34.46 5.65
CA ALA A 301 -1.68 33.42 4.74
C ALA A 301 -1.38 32.09 5.45
N ASP A 302 -0.87 32.11 6.68
CA ASP A 302 -0.58 30.90 7.46
C ASP A 302 -1.86 30.18 7.87
N GLU A 303 -2.88 30.93 8.25
CA GLU A 303 -4.18 30.36 8.61
C GLU A 303 -4.90 29.80 7.38
N LEU A 304 -4.96 30.56 6.28
CA LEU A 304 -5.49 30.07 5.01
C LEU A 304 -4.76 28.79 4.56
N SER A 305 -3.43 28.76 4.65
CA SER A 305 -2.62 27.56 4.37
C SER A 305 -3.08 26.34 5.18
N ARG A 306 -3.24 26.51 6.51
CA ARG A 306 -3.69 25.44 7.40
C ARG A 306 -5.08 24.93 7.04
N GLU A 307 -5.98 25.83 6.64
CA GLU A 307 -7.33 25.45 6.23
C GLU A 307 -7.35 24.71 4.89
N CYS A 308 -6.61 25.18 3.88
CA CYS A 308 -6.46 24.49 2.59
C CYS A 308 -5.84 23.10 2.78
N VAL A 309 -4.80 23.00 3.62
CA VAL A 309 -4.21 21.71 4.00
C VAL A 309 -5.28 20.83 4.63
N ARG A 310 -6.02 21.31 5.64
CA ARG A 310 -7.09 20.53 6.28
C ARG A 310 -8.16 20.07 5.28
N TYR A 311 -8.55 20.92 4.33
CA TYR A 311 -9.47 20.57 3.26
C TYR A 311 -8.93 19.42 2.40
N MET A 312 -7.65 19.46 2.01
CA MET A 312 -7.02 18.37 1.28
C MET A 312 -6.88 17.09 2.09
N TYR A 313 -6.60 17.19 3.40
CA TYR A 313 -6.60 16.03 4.30
C TYR A 313 -7.97 15.35 4.36
N ARG A 314 -9.07 16.12 4.39
CA ARG A 314 -10.45 15.56 4.33
C ARG A 314 -10.65 14.74 3.06
N LEU A 315 -10.24 15.27 1.91
CA LEU A 315 -10.33 14.55 0.63
C LEU A 315 -9.48 13.29 0.60
N LEU A 316 -8.23 13.36 1.05
CA LEU A 316 -7.34 12.20 1.15
C LEU A 316 -7.91 11.11 2.06
N PHE A 317 -8.42 11.51 3.23
CA PHE A 317 -9.05 10.58 4.17
C PHE A 317 -10.24 9.87 3.51
N LEU A 318 -11.09 10.61 2.81
CA LEU A 318 -12.24 10.04 2.11
C LEU A 318 -11.84 9.11 0.97
N PHE A 319 -10.88 9.49 0.13
CA PHE A 319 -10.33 8.59 -0.89
C PHE A 319 -9.78 7.30 -0.28
N TYR A 320 -9.12 7.40 0.88
CA TYR A 320 -8.54 6.26 1.57
C TYR A 320 -9.61 5.31 2.13
N ILE A 321 -10.60 5.82 2.87
CA ILE A 321 -11.65 4.98 3.47
C ILE A 321 -12.62 4.43 2.40
N GLU A 322 -12.90 5.20 1.33
CA GLU A 322 -13.75 4.73 0.24
C GLU A 322 -13.08 3.62 -0.57
N ALA A 323 -11.76 3.65 -0.70
CA ALA A 323 -11.01 2.60 -1.37
C ALA A 323 -10.81 1.33 -0.52
N ARG A 324 -11.16 1.35 0.78
CA ARG A 324 -10.97 0.24 1.73
C ARG A 324 -12.28 -0.14 2.43
N PRO A 325 -13.19 -0.87 1.76
CA PRO A 325 -14.47 -1.30 2.33
C PRO A 325 -14.36 -2.08 3.64
N GLU A 326 -13.24 -2.77 3.85
CA GLU A 326 -12.94 -3.54 5.05
C GLU A 326 -12.90 -2.68 6.33
N LEU A 327 -12.64 -1.38 6.21
CA LEU A 327 -12.61 -0.46 7.35
C LEU A 327 -14.02 -0.08 7.85
N LYS A 328 -15.06 -0.30 7.04
CA LYS A 328 -16.47 -0.06 7.38
C LYS A 328 -16.83 1.36 7.87
N TYR A 329 -16.01 2.37 7.54
CA TYR A 329 -16.29 3.77 7.88
C TYR A 329 -17.44 4.39 7.08
N VAL A 330 -17.69 3.91 5.86
CA VAL A 330 -18.76 4.42 5.00
C VAL A 330 -19.61 3.26 4.47
N PRO A 331 -20.88 3.47 4.10
CA PRO A 331 -21.78 2.41 3.70
C PRO A 331 -21.55 2.00 2.24
N HIS A 332 -20.42 1.35 1.94
CA HIS A 332 -20.04 0.90 0.59
C HIS A 332 -21.11 0.04 -0.10
N ASN A 333 -21.88 -0.72 0.67
CA ASN A 333 -22.94 -1.59 0.14
C ASN A 333 -24.16 -0.79 -0.37
N SER A 334 -24.32 0.46 0.06
CA SER A 334 -25.43 1.31 -0.40
C SER A 334 -25.16 1.87 -1.79
N LEU A 335 -26.04 1.55 -2.75
CA LEU A 335 -26.03 2.17 -4.07
C LEU A 335 -26.27 3.68 -4.01
N ALA A 336 -27.13 4.13 -3.07
CA ALA A 336 -27.43 5.55 -2.89
C ALA A 336 -26.18 6.34 -2.47
N TYR A 337 -25.40 5.82 -1.52
CA TYR A 337 -24.13 6.44 -1.14
C TYR A 337 -23.14 6.42 -2.32
N ARG A 338 -22.90 5.25 -2.91
CA ARG A 338 -21.90 5.09 -3.98
C ARG A 338 -22.15 5.99 -5.18
N LYS A 339 -23.40 6.11 -5.64
CA LYS A 339 -23.70 6.90 -6.84
C LYS A 339 -23.99 8.37 -6.55
N GLY A 340 -24.51 8.69 -5.37
CA GLY A 340 -24.99 10.04 -5.06
C GLY A 340 -24.01 10.91 -4.28
N TYR A 341 -23.11 10.30 -3.49
CA TYR A 341 -22.32 11.02 -2.49
C TYR A 341 -20.82 10.70 -2.54
N SER A 342 -20.44 9.51 -2.99
CA SER A 342 -19.04 9.07 -2.92
C SER A 342 -18.08 9.98 -3.70
N LEU A 343 -16.86 10.16 -3.20
CA LEU A 343 -15.82 10.82 -3.98
C LEU A 343 -15.52 10.04 -5.25
N GLU A 344 -15.60 8.71 -5.21
CA GLU A 344 -15.41 7.86 -6.39
C GLU A 344 -16.35 8.25 -7.55
N SER A 345 -17.61 8.61 -7.26
CA SER A 345 -18.53 9.12 -8.28
C SER A 345 -18.13 10.50 -8.83
N LEU A 346 -17.53 11.36 -8.00
CA LEU A 346 -17.03 12.65 -8.44
C LEU A 346 -15.77 12.52 -9.30
N ARG A 347 -14.97 11.46 -9.09
CA ARG A 347 -13.83 11.13 -9.96
C ARG A 347 -14.28 10.80 -11.38
N ASP A 348 -15.45 10.20 -11.58
CA ASP A 348 -15.96 9.96 -12.95
C ASP A 348 -16.14 11.28 -13.75
N LEU A 349 -16.23 12.42 -13.06
CA LEU A 349 -16.33 13.75 -13.66
C LEU A 349 -14.97 14.40 -13.96
N GLU A 350 -13.83 13.79 -13.60
CA GLU A 350 -12.50 14.40 -13.66
C GLU A 350 -11.98 14.72 -15.08
N LEU A 351 -12.50 14.01 -16.10
CA LEU A 351 -12.16 14.20 -17.51
C LEU A 351 -13.32 14.78 -18.34
N VAL A 352 -14.47 15.05 -17.72
CA VAL A 352 -15.63 15.63 -18.40
C VAL A 352 -15.32 17.07 -18.79
N LYS A 353 -15.42 17.42 -20.07
CA LYS A 353 -15.12 18.78 -20.53
C LYS A 353 -16.18 19.77 -20.07
N LEU A 354 -15.77 20.82 -19.36
CA LEU A 354 -16.62 21.96 -19.00
C LEU A 354 -16.67 22.94 -20.19
N THR A 355 -17.68 22.79 -21.05
CA THR A 355 -17.80 23.51 -22.33
C THR A 355 -18.41 24.92 -22.18
N SER A 356 -19.29 25.16 -21.21
CA SER A 356 -19.93 26.47 -20.98
C SER A 356 -19.33 27.22 -19.78
N GLU A 357 -19.50 28.54 -19.72
CA GLU A 357 -19.07 29.35 -18.57
C GLU A 357 -19.85 29.00 -17.30
N GLU A 358 -21.15 28.73 -17.41
CA GLU A 358 -22.00 28.31 -16.29
C GLU A 358 -21.53 26.96 -15.73
N SER A 359 -21.10 26.05 -16.61
CA SER A 359 -20.55 24.74 -16.21
C SER A 359 -19.24 24.90 -15.45
N ARG A 360 -18.39 25.85 -15.85
CA ARG A 360 -17.10 26.15 -15.20
C ARG A 360 -17.27 26.87 -13.87
N ASN A 361 -18.12 27.89 -13.83
CA ASN A 361 -18.33 28.77 -12.68
C ASN A 361 -19.43 28.28 -11.72
N GLY A 362 -20.11 27.18 -12.05
CA GLY A 362 -21.07 26.53 -11.17
C GLY A 362 -20.43 25.91 -9.93
N TYR A 363 -21.26 25.49 -8.97
CA TYR A 363 -20.83 25.05 -7.63
C TYR A 363 -21.25 23.60 -7.29
N TYR A 364 -21.55 22.78 -8.30
CA TYR A 364 -22.03 21.41 -8.10
C TYR A 364 -21.02 20.58 -7.29
N LEU A 365 -19.75 20.56 -7.69
CA LEU A 365 -18.70 19.81 -6.99
C LEU A 365 -18.51 20.30 -5.54
N HIS A 366 -18.60 21.61 -5.33
CA HIS A 366 -18.47 22.21 -4.00
C HIS A 366 -19.61 21.77 -3.09
N HIS A 367 -20.84 21.80 -3.57
CA HIS A 367 -22.00 21.37 -2.81
C HIS A 367 -21.96 19.86 -2.50
N SER A 368 -21.55 19.03 -3.46
CA SER A 368 -21.39 17.59 -3.25
C SER A 368 -20.34 17.26 -2.18
N ILE A 369 -19.15 17.86 -2.27
CA ILE A 369 -18.07 17.63 -1.29
C ILE A 369 -18.45 18.17 0.09
N SER A 370 -19.08 19.35 0.16
CA SER A 370 -19.51 19.95 1.42
C SER A 370 -20.58 19.10 2.12
N LEU A 371 -21.52 18.55 1.35
CA LEU A 371 -22.53 17.65 1.86
C LEU A 371 -21.91 16.35 2.39
N LEU A 372 -20.95 15.78 1.65
CA LEU A 372 -20.21 14.60 2.11
C LEU A 372 -19.45 14.88 3.43
N PHE A 373 -18.77 16.01 3.55
CA PHE A 373 -18.10 16.40 4.79
C PHE A 373 -19.08 16.53 5.96
N LYS A 374 -20.25 17.11 5.72
CA LYS A 374 -21.31 17.23 6.72
C LYS A 374 -21.83 15.87 7.16
N LEU A 375 -22.12 14.97 6.22
CA LEU A 375 -22.59 13.60 6.51
C LEU A 375 -21.58 12.83 7.39
N ILE A 376 -20.29 12.95 7.09
CA ILE A 376 -19.22 12.29 7.85
C ILE A 376 -19.09 12.89 9.26
N HIS A 377 -19.21 14.23 9.38
CA HIS A 377 -19.07 14.92 10.66
C HIS A 377 -20.26 14.67 11.60
N GLU A 378 -21.48 14.82 11.09
CA GLU A 378 -22.71 14.76 11.88
C GLU A 378 -23.27 13.33 12.00
N GLY A 379 -22.87 12.44 11.09
CA GLY A 379 -23.51 11.15 10.88
C GLY A 379 -24.84 11.30 10.13
N TYR A 380 -25.40 10.16 9.72
CA TYR A 380 -26.70 10.10 9.06
C TYR A 380 -27.44 8.83 9.49
N GLN A 381 -28.54 8.98 10.21
CA GLN A 381 -29.32 7.85 10.74
C GLN A 381 -30.50 7.45 9.82
N GLY A 382 -30.57 8.00 8.61
CA GLY A 382 -31.58 7.61 7.61
C GLY A 382 -33.04 7.92 7.98
N GLU A 383 -33.32 8.84 8.91
CA GLU A 383 -34.65 8.93 9.51
C GLU A 383 -35.72 9.74 8.73
N ARG A 384 -36.90 9.12 8.72
CA ARG A 384 -38.29 9.61 8.64
C ARG A 384 -38.50 11.14 8.63
N GLY A 385 -39.03 11.63 7.49
CA GLY A 385 -40.01 12.73 7.45
C GLY A 385 -39.44 14.14 7.26
N GLY A 386 -39.63 14.70 6.05
CA GLY A 386 -39.50 16.13 5.77
C GLY A 386 -39.98 16.42 4.36
N ASP A 387 -41.14 17.10 4.28
CA ASP A 387 -41.85 17.60 3.08
C ASP A 387 -41.04 17.68 1.79
N LEU A 388 -41.03 16.58 1.03
CA LEU A 388 -40.93 16.68 -0.42
C LEU A 388 -42.35 16.83 -0.92
N SER A 389 -42.63 18.00 -1.49
CA SER A 389 -43.88 18.41 -2.12
C SER A 389 -44.58 17.25 -2.85
N ASP A 390 -45.89 17.20 -2.67
CA ASP A 390 -46.89 16.17 -2.99
C ASP A 390 -46.92 15.57 -4.42
N GLU A 391 -45.94 15.84 -5.29
CA GLU A 391 -45.98 15.47 -6.71
C GLU A 391 -45.34 14.12 -7.08
N TRP A 392 -44.61 13.46 -6.17
CA TRP A 392 -43.90 12.20 -6.47
C TRP A 392 -44.35 10.97 -5.68
N ARG A 393 -45.59 10.92 -5.20
CA ARG A 393 -46.14 9.71 -4.56
C ARG A 393 -46.93 8.83 -5.52
N THR A 394 -46.38 7.68 -5.88
CA THR A 394 -47.09 6.39 -5.94
C THR A 394 -46.11 5.20 -5.79
N PRO A 395 -46.53 3.99 -5.36
CA PRO A 395 -47.74 3.59 -4.62
C PRO A 395 -47.44 2.90 -3.27
N LYS A 396 -48.51 2.69 -2.52
CA LYS A 396 -48.66 2.27 -1.11
C LYS A 396 -48.10 0.88 -0.71
N ASN A 397 -46.97 0.38 -1.22
CA ASN A 397 -46.41 -0.92 -0.77
C ASN A 397 -44.90 -1.13 -1.02
N GLY A 398 -44.06 -0.10 -0.89
CA GLY A 398 -42.61 -0.23 -1.08
C GLY A 398 -41.82 0.31 0.11
N LYS A 399 -41.00 -0.54 0.75
CA LYS A 399 -39.90 -0.09 1.61
C LYS A 399 -39.10 0.97 0.84
N ILE A 400 -38.71 2.08 1.49
CA ILE A 400 -37.81 3.06 0.89
C ILE A 400 -36.48 2.35 0.60
N HIS A 401 -36.28 1.93 -0.65
CA HIS A 401 -35.15 1.06 -1.06
C HIS A 401 -33.79 1.78 -1.07
N ASN A 402 -33.71 3.08 -0.73
CA ASN A 402 -32.53 3.92 -0.90
C ASN A 402 -32.10 4.70 0.36
N SER A 403 -32.41 4.21 1.57
CA SER A 403 -31.83 4.81 2.80
C SER A 403 -30.54 4.08 3.19
N PHE A 404 -29.55 4.84 3.67
CA PHE A 404 -28.32 4.31 4.27
C PHE A 404 -28.13 4.92 5.66
N THR A 405 -27.30 4.28 6.48
CA THR A 405 -26.86 4.81 7.76
C THR A 405 -25.36 5.07 7.70
N LEU A 406 -24.93 6.12 8.38
CA LEU A 406 -23.54 6.53 8.51
C LEU A 406 -23.32 6.98 9.95
N GLU A 407 -22.36 6.39 10.64
CA GLU A 407 -22.02 6.82 11.99
C GLU A 407 -21.25 8.15 11.93
N LYS A 408 -21.47 9.00 12.94
CA LYS A 408 -20.72 10.25 13.06
C LYS A 408 -19.24 9.94 13.33
N LEU A 409 -18.34 10.68 12.69
CA LEU A 409 -16.92 10.59 12.97
C LEU A 409 -16.52 11.67 13.98
N ASP A 410 -16.20 11.27 15.20
CA ASP A 410 -15.71 12.18 16.25
C ASP A 410 -14.24 12.56 16.00
N SER A 411 -14.05 13.50 15.07
CA SER A 411 -12.72 13.96 14.65
C SER A 411 -12.71 15.46 14.38
N HIS A 412 -11.69 16.14 14.91
CA HIS A 412 -11.40 17.54 14.60
C HIS A 412 -11.07 17.77 13.12
N LEU A 413 -10.82 16.73 12.33
CA LEU A 413 -10.54 16.87 10.91
C LEU A 413 -11.73 17.46 10.16
N PHE A 414 -12.95 16.99 10.46
CA PHE A 414 -14.19 17.40 9.78
C PHE A 414 -14.94 18.52 10.50
N ASP A 415 -14.47 18.96 11.67
CA ASP A 415 -15.06 20.08 12.41
C ASP A 415 -15.05 21.39 11.59
N PRO A 416 -16.22 21.98 11.26
CA PRO A 416 -16.30 23.24 10.52
C PRO A 416 -15.58 24.40 11.21
N LYS A 417 -15.48 24.41 12.55
CA LYS A 417 -14.80 25.49 13.30
C LYS A 417 -13.31 25.57 12.99
N ARG A 418 -12.72 24.51 12.43
CA ARG A 418 -11.31 24.43 12.06
C ARG A 418 -11.00 24.92 10.64
N THR A 419 -12.01 25.38 9.90
CA THR A 419 -11.90 25.95 8.55
C THR A 419 -12.73 27.24 8.36
N PRO A 420 -12.54 28.30 9.17
CA PRO A 420 -13.38 29.50 9.12
C PRO A 420 -13.27 30.33 7.83
N TYR A 421 -12.13 30.39 7.15
CA TYR A 421 -12.00 31.04 5.84
C TYR A 421 -12.62 30.21 4.72
N ILE A 422 -12.35 28.91 4.67
CA ILE A 422 -12.82 28.03 3.60
C ILE A 422 -14.35 27.89 3.65
N ASN A 423 -14.96 27.87 4.84
CA ASN A 423 -16.42 27.80 4.95
C ASN A 423 -17.14 29.06 4.45
N LYS A 424 -16.42 30.16 4.24
CA LYS A 424 -16.97 31.42 3.70
C LYS A 424 -16.94 31.46 2.17
N VAL A 425 -16.25 30.56 1.49
CA VAL A 425 -16.08 30.59 0.03
C VAL A 425 -16.78 29.42 -0.64
N LYS A 426 -17.08 29.56 -1.93
CA LYS A 426 -17.62 28.48 -2.75
C LYS A 426 -16.70 28.25 -3.94
N PHE A 427 -16.08 27.08 -4.02
CA PHE A 427 -15.16 26.77 -5.11
C PHE A 427 -15.93 26.44 -6.39
N THR A 428 -15.49 27.01 -7.51
CA THR A 428 -16.00 26.71 -8.83
C THR A 428 -15.77 25.26 -9.24
N ASN A 429 -16.61 24.76 -10.15
CA ASN A 429 -16.46 23.44 -10.74
C ASN A 429 -15.08 23.30 -11.43
N GLN A 430 -14.59 24.34 -12.09
CA GLN A 430 -13.28 24.32 -12.75
C GLN A 430 -12.14 24.02 -11.76
N THR A 431 -12.12 24.71 -10.62
CA THR A 431 -11.09 24.50 -9.60
C THR A 431 -11.22 23.13 -8.95
N LEU A 432 -12.42 22.75 -8.50
CA LEU A 432 -12.59 21.46 -7.82
C LEU A 432 -12.40 20.27 -8.76
N GLN A 433 -12.79 20.38 -10.03
CA GLN A 433 -12.50 19.35 -11.02
C GLN A 433 -10.98 19.24 -11.23
N THR A 434 -10.26 20.36 -11.26
CA THR A 434 -8.80 20.35 -11.36
C THR A 434 -8.17 19.68 -10.13
N VAL A 435 -8.64 19.99 -8.93
CA VAL A 435 -8.21 19.35 -7.68
C VAL A 435 -8.49 17.84 -7.71
N ILE A 436 -9.71 17.42 -8.04
CA ILE A 436 -10.07 16.00 -8.14
C ILE A 436 -9.18 15.31 -9.17
N ARG A 437 -8.96 15.93 -10.33
CA ARG A 437 -8.10 15.39 -11.40
C ARG A 437 -6.65 15.24 -10.97
N LEU A 438 -6.10 16.20 -10.22
CA LEU A 438 -4.75 16.12 -9.65
C LEU A 438 -4.63 14.96 -8.67
N MET A 439 -5.66 14.75 -7.85
CA MET A 439 -5.71 13.68 -6.85
C MET A 439 -6.04 12.31 -7.46
N SER A 440 -6.69 12.28 -8.62
CA SER A 440 -7.13 11.06 -9.27
C SER A 440 -6.10 10.44 -10.19
N LEU A 441 -5.21 11.24 -10.79
CA LEU A 441 -4.39 10.81 -11.93
C LEU A 441 -2.91 11.14 -11.70
N THR A 442 -2.03 10.22 -12.07
CA THR A 442 -0.58 10.43 -12.05
C THR A 442 -0.15 11.56 -13.00
N ARG A 443 1.05 12.11 -12.78
CA ARG A 443 1.59 13.18 -13.62
C ARG A 443 1.87 12.68 -15.03
N GLU A 444 1.78 13.59 -15.99
CA GLU A 444 2.22 13.31 -17.36
C GLU A 444 3.75 13.32 -17.41
N THR A 445 4.36 12.18 -17.73
CA THR A 445 5.79 12.11 -18.02
C THR A 445 6.07 12.71 -19.39
N SER A 446 6.87 13.79 -19.44
CA SER A 446 7.34 14.39 -20.68
C SER A 446 8.58 13.65 -21.22
N GLY A 447 8.49 13.02 -22.41
CA GLY A 447 9.62 12.34 -23.07
C GLY A 447 9.21 11.36 -24.19
N ARG A 448 10.19 10.78 -24.90
CA ARG A 448 9.99 9.68 -25.88
C ARG A 448 9.53 8.42 -25.13
N GLY A 449 8.22 8.34 -24.88
CA GLY A 449 7.59 7.28 -24.09
C GLY A 449 6.43 7.82 -23.27
N ARG A 450 5.45 8.47 -23.92
CA ARG A 450 4.22 8.96 -23.29
C ARG A 450 3.49 7.77 -22.64
N LYS A 451 3.75 7.50 -21.36
CA LYS A 451 2.87 6.66 -20.55
C LYS A 451 1.57 7.41 -20.34
N ARG A 452 0.46 6.73 -20.61
CA ARG A 452 -0.91 7.24 -20.39
C ARG A 452 -1.07 7.53 -18.89
N ARG A 453 -1.73 8.63 -18.52
CA ARG A 453 -2.00 8.97 -17.10
C ARG A 453 -2.71 7.78 -16.44
N GLY A 454 -2.12 7.24 -15.38
CA GLY A 454 -2.71 6.16 -14.58
C GLY A 454 -3.60 6.74 -13.50
N ARG A 455 -4.63 5.99 -13.11
CA ARG A 455 -5.51 6.38 -12.00
C ARG A 455 -4.85 5.98 -10.67
N VAL A 456 -4.77 6.91 -9.73
CA VAL A 456 -4.19 6.66 -8.40
C VAL A 456 -5.11 5.71 -7.62
N SER A 457 -4.55 4.61 -7.13
CA SER A 457 -5.26 3.62 -6.33
C SER A 457 -5.00 3.85 -4.84
N TYR A 458 -5.98 4.43 -4.15
CA TYR A 458 -5.89 4.72 -2.72
C TYR A 458 -6.00 3.46 -1.84
N ALA A 459 -6.56 2.36 -2.36
CA ALA A 459 -6.60 1.07 -1.67
C ALA A 459 -5.17 0.55 -1.41
N GLN A 460 -4.28 0.78 -2.37
CA GLN A 460 -2.94 0.20 -2.42
C GLN A 460 -1.85 1.11 -1.83
N LEU A 461 -2.23 2.30 -1.33
CA LEU A 461 -1.32 3.19 -0.61
C LEU A 461 -1.16 2.70 0.84
N GLY A 462 0.05 2.24 1.18
CA GLY A 462 0.40 1.85 2.54
C GLY A 462 0.39 3.05 3.50
N ILE A 463 0.14 2.79 4.79
CA ILE A 463 0.05 3.82 5.85
C ILE A 463 1.30 4.71 5.91
N ASN A 464 2.48 4.12 5.70
CA ASN A 464 3.74 4.86 5.68
C ASN A 464 3.82 5.86 4.50
N GLN A 465 3.29 5.49 3.32
CA GLN A 465 3.33 6.35 2.13
C GLN A 465 2.40 7.55 2.31
N LEU A 466 1.17 7.30 2.75
CA LEU A 466 0.22 8.37 3.06
C LEU A 466 0.76 9.29 4.16
N GLY A 467 1.40 8.70 5.18
CA GLY A 467 2.14 9.44 6.21
C GLY A 467 3.20 10.38 5.63
N SER A 468 4.03 9.90 4.71
CA SER A 468 5.07 10.71 4.08
C SER A 468 4.53 11.90 3.27
N VAL A 469 3.36 11.72 2.65
CA VAL A 469 2.67 12.77 1.89
C VAL A 469 2.13 13.84 2.84
N TYR A 470 1.46 13.41 3.90
CA TYR A 470 0.97 14.27 4.97
C TYR A 470 2.07 15.09 5.63
N GLU A 471 3.20 14.46 5.92
CA GLU A 471 4.37 15.09 6.50
C GLU A 471 4.99 16.13 5.58
N ALA A 472 5.16 15.79 4.30
CA ALA A 472 5.69 16.71 3.32
C ALA A 472 4.88 18.00 3.35
N LEU A 473 3.55 17.92 3.30
CA LEU A 473 2.67 19.10 3.28
C LEU A 473 2.84 20.03 4.48
N LEU A 474 3.13 19.53 5.68
CA LEU A 474 3.28 20.37 6.88
C LEU A 474 4.54 21.24 6.85
N SER A 475 5.54 20.88 6.03
CA SER A 475 6.77 21.66 5.88
C SER A 475 6.64 22.84 4.91
N TYR A 476 5.52 22.94 4.18
CA TYR A 476 5.24 24.03 3.27
C TYR A 476 4.49 25.15 4.00
N ARG A 477 4.71 26.37 3.54
CA ARG A 477 4.00 27.56 4.01
C ARG A 477 3.45 28.32 2.82
N GLY A 478 2.28 28.90 3.02
CA GLY A 478 1.67 29.81 2.07
C GLY A 478 1.95 31.24 2.44
N PHE A 479 2.25 32.07 1.44
CA PHE A 479 2.39 33.52 1.60
C PHE A 479 1.78 34.22 0.38
N PHE A 480 1.40 35.48 0.56
CA PHE A 480 0.93 36.32 -0.55
C PHE A 480 2.09 37.08 -1.16
N ALA A 481 2.15 37.12 -2.50
CA ALA A 481 3.09 37.95 -3.22
C ALA A 481 2.80 39.45 -2.93
N SER A 482 3.76 40.15 -2.31
CA SER A 482 3.64 41.58 -2.01
C SER A 482 3.67 42.46 -3.26
N GLU A 483 4.35 41.97 -4.30
CA GLU A 483 4.54 42.57 -5.61
C GLU A 483 4.68 41.46 -6.67
N ASP A 484 4.97 41.81 -7.92
CA ASP A 484 5.25 40.82 -8.95
C ASP A 484 6.60 40.14 -8.66
N LEU A 485 6.54 38.86 -8.31
CA LEU A 485 7.69 38.04 -7.96
C LEU A 485 8.05 37.08 -9.09
N TYR A 486 9.35 36.83 -9.26
CA TYR A 486 9.91 35.86 -10.20
C TYR A 486 10.60 34.73 -9.45
N GLU A 487 10.40 33.48 -9.90
CA GLU A 487 11.04 32.31 -9.29
C GLU A 487 12.47 32.11 -9.86
N VAL A 488 13.44 31.93 -8.96
CA VAL A 488 14.85 31.65 -9.28
C VAL A 488 15.29 30.34 -8.61
N GLN A 489 16.37 29.75 -9.14
CA GLN A 489 16.94 28.48 -8.69
C GLN A 489 18.46 28.61 -8.50
N LYS A 490 19.04 27.72 -7.71
CA LYS A 490 20.50 27.68 -7.52
C LYS A 490 21.22 27.23 -8.80
N PRO A 491 22.45 27.72 -9.05
CA PRO A 491 23.26 27.26 -10.16
C PRO A 491 23.47 25.74 -10.13
N GLY A 492 23.19 25.07 -11.26
CA GLY A 492 23.43 23.63 -11.43
C GLY A 492 22.35 22.70 -10.86
N GLU A 493 21.34 23.21 -10.15
CA GLU A 493 20.18 22.44 -9.69
C GLU A 493 19.06 22.45 -10.77
N LYS A 494 18.32 21.34 -10.87
CA LYS A 494 17.12 21.28 -11.73
C LYS A 494 15.93 21.81 -10.94
N HIS A 495 15.16 22.73 -11.52
CA HIS A 495 13.93 23.23 -10.91
C HIS A 495 13.01 22.10 -10.46
N ASN A 496 12.69 22.09 -9.17
CA ASN A 496 11.76 21.17 -8.55
C ASN A 496 10.77 21.94 -7.67
N GLU A 497 9.49 21.85 -7.99
CA GLU A 497 8.43 22.56 -7.25
C GLU A 497 8.21 22.08 -5.82
N LEU A 498 8.72 20.89 -5.47
CA LEU A 498 8.70 20.37 -4.09
C LEU A 498 9.87 20.88 -3.25
N GLU A 499 10.90 21.46 -3.87
CA GLU A 499 12.06 22.00 -3.16
C GLU A 499 11.82 23.46 -2.71
N THR A 500 12.84 24.05 -2.08
CA THR A 500 12.76 25.45 -1.63
C THR A 500 12.68 26.37 -2.84
N GLY A 501 11.59 27.11 -2.96
CA GLY A 501 11.44 28.16 -3.97
C GLY A 501 12.11 29.45 -3.51
N TYR A 502 12.88 30.09 -4.40
CA TYR A 502 13.46 31.42 -4.18
C TYR A 502 12.71 32.42 -5.05
N PHE A 503 12.30 33.54 -4.46
CA PHE A 503 11.48 34.56 -5.11
C PHE A 503 12.16 35.91 -5.04
N VAL A 504 12.22 36.60 -6.17
CA VAL A 504 12.82 37.93 -6.28
C VAL A 504 11.86 38.91 -6.95
N PRO A 505 11.87 40.19 -6.57
CA PRO A 505 11.12 41.23 -7.27
C PRO A 505 11.52 41.35 -8.74
N ALA A 506 10.61 41.90 -9.56
CA ALA A 506 10.85 42.18 -10.97
C ALA A 506 12.12 43.02 -11.23
N GLN A 507 12.50 43.89 -10.29
CA GLN A 507 13.68 44.75 -10.41
C GLN A 507 14.99 43.99 -10.22
N GLU A 508 14.97 42.86 -9.53
CA GLU A 508 16.17 42.09 -9.21
C GLU A 508 16.44 40.96 -10.21
N ILE A 509 15.47 40.61 -11.07
CA ILE A 509 15.59 39.47 -11.99
C ILE A 509 16.72 39.64 -13.01
N GLU A 510 17.08 40.88 -13.36
CA GLU A 510 18.18 41.19 -14.27
C GLU A 510 19.55 40.87 -13.68
N ASN A 511 19.65 40.78 -12.34
CA ASN A 511 20.89 40.43 -11.64
C ASN A 511 21.20 38.93 -11.65
N TYR A 512 20.28 38.09 -12.15
CA TYR A 512 20.43 36.63 -12.20
C TYR A 512 20.75 36.15 -13.61
N ASN A 513 21.56 35.10 -13.70
CA ASN A 513 21.91 34.50 -14.98
C ASN A 513 20.75 33.65 -15.53
N GLU A 514 20.73 33.39 -16.85
CA GLU A 514 19.67 32.60 -17.50
C GLU A 514 19.55 31.16 -16.96
N ASN A 515 20.62 30.58 -16.41
CA ASN A 515 20.62 29.26 -15.77
C ASN A 515 20.07 29.27 -14.33
N GLU A 516 19.92 30.45 -13.72
CA GLU A 516 19.33 30.67 -12.39
C GLU A 516 17.85 31.07 -12.48
N LYS A 517 17.38 31.49 -13.66
CA LYS A 517 15.97 31.84 -13.88
C LYS A 517 15.11 30.61 -14.11
N VAL A 518 13.92 30.59 -13.51
CA VAL A 518 12.93 29.52 -13.74
C VAL A 518 11.96 29.92 -14.84
N TYR A 519 11.74 29.01 -15.79
CA TYR A 519 10.85 29.22 -16.93
C TYR A 519 9.65 28.27 -16.85
N GLN A 520 8.50 28.77 -17.27
CA GLN A 520 7.29 28.01 -17.55
C GLN A 520 6.98 28.03 -19.05
N LYS A 521 6.14 27.10 -19.51
CA LYS A 521 5.61 27.13 -20.88
C LYS A 521 4.27 27.84 -20.89
N ASP A 522 4.08 28.77 -21.82
CA ASP A 522 2.76 29.36 -22.06
C ASP A 522 1.83 28.38 -22.81
N GLU A 523 0.57 28.78 -23.03
CA GLU A 523 -0.43 27.98 -23.76
C GLU A 523 -0.01 27.66 -25.21
N ARG A 524 0.96 28.40 -25.76
CA ARG A 524 1.51 28.24 -27.11
C ARG A 524 2.84 27.46 -27.11
N GLY A 525 3.31 27.02 -25.94
CA GLY A 525 4.54 26.26 -25.75
C GLY A 525 5.82 27.09 -25.66
N HIS A 526 5.76 28.42 -25.67
CA HIS A 526 6.93 29.28 -25.52
C HIS A 526 7.42 29.32 -24.07
N LYS A 527 8.75 29.36 -23.91
CA LYS A 527 9.39 29.57 -22.61
C LYS A 527 9.19 31.02 -22.17
N THR A 528 8.57 31.20 -21.02
CA THR A 528 8.40 32.50 -20.35
C THR A 528 8.90 32.40 -18.92
N LEU A 529 9.40 33.51 -18.36
CA LEU A 529 9.81 33.54 -16.96
C LEU A 529 8.62 33.25 -16.04
N LYS A 530 8.85 32.44 -15.01
CA LYS A 530 7.81 32.05 -14.07
C LYS A 530 7.49 33.20 -13.12
N ARG A 531 6.47 33.96 -13.47
CA ARG A 531 5.98 35.13 -12.73
C ARG A 531 4.81 34.78 -11.81
N HIS A 532 4.86 35.30 -10.59
CA HIS A 532 3.79 35.28 -9.62
C HIS A 532 3.29 36.72 -9.39
N PRO A 533 2.10 37.09 -9.88
CA PRO A 533 1.59 38.45 -9.76
C PRO A 533 1.30 38.83 -8.31
N LYS A 534 1.33 40.13 -8.02
CA LYS A 534 0.94 40.69 -6.72
C LYS A 534 -0.42 40.15 -6.25
N GLY A 535 -0.50 39.74 -4.98
CA GLY A 535 -1.69 39.18 -4.35
C GLY A 535 -1.86 37.67 -4.57
N LYS A 536 -1.07 37.03 -5.44
CA LYS A 536 -1.10 35.58 -5.61
C LYS A 536 -0.68 34.86 -4.33
N PHE A 537 -1.47 33.87 -3.91
CA PHE A 537 -1.10 32.93 -2.87
C PHE A 537 -0.12 31.91 -3.43
N ILE A 538 1.05 31.79 -2.80
CA ILE A 538 2.13 30.90 -3.21
C ILE A 538 2.37 29.90 -2.09
N TYR A 539 2.37 28.59 -2.40
CA TYR A 539 2.60 27.52 -1.44
C TYR A 539 3.90 26.75 -1.72
N ARG A 540 4.94 26.99 -0.91
CA ARG A 540 6.31 26.49 -1.12
C ARG A 540 6.98 26.00 0.15
N LEU A 541 8.03 25.20 -0.01
CA LEU A 541 8.83 24.70 1.09
C LEU A 541 9.64 25.85 1.72
N ALA A 542 9.50 26.06 3.02
CA ALA A 542 10.25 27.09 3.74
C ALA A 542 11.67 26.60 4.07
N GLY A 543 12.65 26.97 3.25
CA GLY A 543 14.03 26.45 3.36
C GLY A 543 14.73 26.75 4.70
N ARG A 544 14.54 27.93 5.29
CA ARG A 544 15.18 28.33 6.56
C ARG A 544 14.50 27.75 7.81
N ASP A 545 13.20 27.47 7.77
CA ASP A 545 12.45 27.03 8.96
C ASP A 545 12.59 25.53 9.23
N ARG A 546 12.83 24.70 8.21
CA ARG A 546 13.08 23.27 8.40
C ARG A 546 14.40 23.00 9.15
N GLN A 547 15.42 23.81 8.89
CA GLN A 547 16.69 23.79 9.63
C GLN A 547 16.53 24.36 11.05
N LYS A 548 15.74 25.44 11.23
CA LYS A 548 15.50 26.03 12.56
C LYS A 548 14.60 25.20 13.48
N SER A 549 13.63 24.45 12.92
CA SER A 549 12.68 23.62 13.69
C SER A 549 13.15 22.18 13.89
N ALA A 550 14.29 21.78 13.31
CA ALA A 550 14.79 20.40 13.30
C ALA A 550 13.73 19.36 12.90
N SER A 551 12.82 19.73 11.99
CA SER A 551 11.70 18.90 11.51
C SER A 551 12.18 17.83 10.52
N TYR A 552 13.09 16.96 10.97
CA TYR A 552 13.57 15.79 10.26
C TYR A 552 12.83 14.55 10.78
N TYR A 553 12.31 13.75 9.85
CA TYR A 553 11.71 12.48 10.19
C TYR A 553 12.78 11.52 10.72
N THR A 554 12.41 10.69 11.71
CA THR A 554 13.25 9.58 12.16
C THR A 554 13.01 8.37 11.25
N PRO A 555 13.99 7.93 10.45
CA PRO A 555 13.86 6.78 9.55
C PRO A 555 13.20 5.58 10.21
N GLU A 556 12.36 4.85 9.45
CA GLU A 556 11.56 3.75 10.00
C GLU A 556 12.41 2.68 10.72
N VAL A 557 13.63 2.43 10.23
CA VAL A 557 14.57 1.49 10.85
C VAL A 557 14.92 1.93 12.27
N LEU A 558 15.14 3.22 12.50
CA LEU A 558 15.47 3.79 13.81
C LEU A 558 14.25 3.79 14.74
N THR A 559 13.09 4.22 14.23
CA THR A 559 11.84 4.22 14.99
C THR A 559 11.45 2.80 15.43
N LYS A 560 11.59 1.81 14.54
CA LYS A 560 11.35 0.39 14.84
C LYS A 560 12.32 -0.14 15.89
N CYS A 561 13.61 0.16 15.74
CA CYS A 561 14.63 -0.25 16.70
C CYS A 561 14.28 0.27 18.10
N LEU A 562 14.05 1.58 18.23
CA LEU A 562 13.77 2.20 19.51
C LEU A 562 12.48 1.67 20.14
N VAL A 563 11.36 1.61 19.39
CA VAL A 563 10.07 1.11 19.90
C VAL A 563 10.19 -0.36 20.30
N LYS A 564 10.85 -1.20 19.49
CA LYS A 564 11.03 -2.62 19.79
C LYS A 564 11.77 -2.82 21.10
N TYR A 565 12.92 -2.18 21.30
CA TYR A 565 13.71 -2.35 22.52
C TYR A 565 13.06 -1.69 23.74
N THR A 566 12.42 -0.53 23.57
CA THR A 566 11.68 0.14 24.65
C THR A 566 10.50 -0.71 25.15
N LEU A 567 9.68 -1.23 24.23
CA LEU A 567 8.55 -2.09 24.58
C LEU A 567 8.99 -3.48 25.04
N LYS A 568 10.08 -4.04 24.50
CA LYS A 568 10.59 -5.36 24.93
C LYS A 568 10.91 -5.38 26.41
N GLU A 569 11.49 -4.31 26.95
CA GLU A 569 11.78 -4.21 28.38
C GLU A 569 10.53 -3.86 29.21
N ARG A 570 9.69 -2.93 28.72
CA ARG A 570 8.50 -2.49 29.46
C ARG A 570 7.36 -3.50 29.53
N LEU A 571 7.23 -4.36 28.53
CA LEU A 571 6.16 -5.37 28.47
C LEU A 571 6.47 -6.65 29.27
N LYS A 572 7.65 -6.78 29.89
CA LYS A 572 7.98 -7.96 30.70
C LYS A 572 7.10 -8.03 31.95
N GLY A 573 6.33 -9.11 32.06
CA GLY A 573 5.51 -9.39 33.25
C GLY A 573 4.19 -8.60 33.35
N LEU A 574 3.85 -7.78 32.35
CA LEU A 574 2.54 -7.11 32.29
C LEU A 574 1.46 -8.06 31.77
N LYS A 575 0.26 -7.96 32.35
CA LYS A 575 -0.95 -8.65 31.84
C LYS A 575 -1.59 -7.82 30.72
N ALA A 576 -2.51 -8.43 29.98
CA ALA A 576 -3.19 -7.77 28.86
C ALA A 576 -3.91 -6.47 29.27
N ASP A 577 -4.58 -6.46 30.42
CA ASP A 577 -5.28 -5.28 30.93
C ASP A 577 -4.32 -4.14 31.28
N ASP A 578 -3.17 -4.46 31.88
CA ASP A 578 -2.13 -3.48 32.24
C ASP A 578 -1.55 -2.79 30.98
N ILE A 579 -1.57 -3.46 29.83
CA ILE A 579 -1.11 -2.89 28.56
C ILE A 579 -2.06 -1.79 28.08
N LEU A 580 -3.37 -1.90 28.36
CA LEU A 580 -4.36 -0.90 27.94
C LEU A 580 -4.21 0.42 28.70
N GLU A 581 -3.63 0.38 29.90
CA GLU A 581 -3.35 1.56 30.72
C GLU A 581 -2.01 2.24 30.36
N LEU A 582 -1.20 1.63 29.50
CA LEU A 582 0.09 2.22 29.10
C LEU A 582 -0.11 3.47 28.26
N THR A 583 0.40 4.58 28.77
CA THR A 583 0.42 5.86 28.05
C THR A 583 1.76 6.05 27.36
N VAL A 584 1.74 6.25 26.04
CA VAL A 584 2.95 6.59 25.27
C VAL A 584 2.98 8.10 25.05
N CYS A 585 4.04 8.75 25.54
CA CYS A 585 4.24 10.19 25.40
C CYS A 585 5.40 10.47 24.43
N GLU A 586 5.13 11.27 23.39
CA GLU A 586 6.14 11.72 22.42
C GLU A 586 6.22 13.27 22.47
N PRO A 587 7.09 13.86 23.32
CA PRO A 587 7.10 15.30 23.60
C PRO A 587 7.56 16.19 22.43
N ALA A 588 8.07 15.60 21.36
CA ALA A 588 8.44 16.29 20.11
C ALA A 588 7.94 15.49 18.90
N MET A 589 6.65 15.17 18.89
CA MET A 589 6.13 14.09 18.04
C MET A 589 6.31 14.28 16.54
N GLY A 590 6.43 15.52 16.05
CA GLY A 590 6.44 15.80 14.62
C GLY A 590 5.26 15.08 13.93
N SER A 591 5.56 14.03 13.17
CA SER A 591 4.60 13.19 12.46
C SER A 591 4.00 12.01 13.25
N ALA A 592 4.29 11.96 14.54
CA ALA A 592 3.91 10.91 15.47
C ALA A 592 4.43 9.52 15.04
N ALA A 593 5.65 9.48 14.50
CA ALA A 593 6.28 8.26 14.00
C ALA A 593 6.39 7.19 15.10
N PHE A 594 6.72 7.61 16.33
CA PHE A 594 6.84 6.74 17.49
C PHE A 594 5.51 6.43 18.16
N LEU A 595 4.40 7.10 17.81
CA LEU A 595 3.05 6.75 18.27
C LEU A 595 2.33 5.81 17.30
N LYS A 596 2.51 5.98 15.98
CA LYS A 596 1.93 5.08 14.97
C LYS A 596 2.43 3.63 15.11
N LYS A 597 3.69 3.44 15.52
CA LYS A 597 4.33 2.11 15.58
C LYS A 597 3.91 1.27 16.80
N PRO A 598 3.86 1.79 18.03
CA PRO A 598 3.29 1.11 19.19
C PRO A 598 1.84 0.70 18.94
N SER A 599 0.97 1.55 18.38
CA SER A 599 -0.43 1.18 18.11
C SER A 599 -0.54 -0.08 17.24
N ILE A 600 0.35 -0.23 16.25
CA ILE A 600 0.41 -1.39 15.36
C ILE A 600 1.06 -2.61 16.05
N ASN A 601 2.11 -2.41 16.85
CA ASN A 601 2.84 -3.50 17.51
C ASN A 601 2.11 -4.05 18.75
N SER A 602 1.44 -3.19 19.52
CA SER A 602 0.62 -3.57 20.67
C SER A 602 -0.63 -4.31 20.20
N ALA A 603 -1.33 -3.82 19.16
CA ALA A 603 -2.48 -4.53 18.58
C ALA A 603 -2.13 -5.93 18.07
N LYS A 604 -0.91 -6.13 17.53
CA LYS A 604 -0.42 -7.42 17.02
C LYS A 604 0.05 -8.41 18.10
N ARG A 605 0.20 -7.98 19.36
CA ARG A 605 0.60 -8.83 20.50
C ARG A 605 -0.54 -9.17 21.46
N ILE A 606 -1.69 -8.51 21.33
CA ILE A 606 -2.80 -8.59 22.29
C ILE A 606 -3.93 -9.52 21.81
N LEU A 607 -3.97 -9.86 20.52
CA LEU A 607 -4.96 -10.80 20.00
C LEU A 607 -4.30 -12.16 19.74
N PRO A 608 -4.69 -13.22 20.48
CA PRO A 608 -4.31 -14.60 20.15
C PRO A 608 -4.87 -15.04 18.80
#